data_AF-A0A945BFY4-F1
#
_entry.id   AF-A0A945BFY4-F1
#
_cell.length_a   1.000
_cell.length_b   1.000
_cell.length_c   1.000
_cell.angle_alpha   90.00
_cell.angle_beta   90.00
_cell.angle_gamma   90.00
#
_symmetry.space_group_name_H-M   'P 1'
#
loop_
_entity.id
_entity.type
_entity.pdbx_description
1 polymer ?
#
loop_
_entity_poly.entity_id
_entity_poly.type
_entity_poly.pdbx_seq_one_letter_code
_entity_poly.pdbx_strand_id
1 'polypeptide(L)'
;RLLCLKAAWLKDNGKNYDKLSAMAKVFASETAMKTTIEAVQVHGGYGFVKEYHVERLMRDAKITQIYEGTSEIQRIVISRSVLK
;
A
#
# COMPACT_ATOMS: atom_id res chain seq x y z
N ARG A 1 2.20 -7.21 4.89
CA ARG A 1 3.01 -8.41 4.56
C ARG A 1 2.17 -9.65 4.25
N LEU A 2 1.39 -10.19 5.21
CA LEU A 2 0.66 -11.46 5.01
C LEU A 2 -0.36 -11.44 3.85
N LEU A 3 -1.11 -10.34 3.67
CA LEU A 3 -2.04 -10.20 2.55
C LEU A 3 -1.36 -10.31 1.18
N CYS A 4 -0.22 -9.63 0.99
CA CYS A 4 0.57 -9.70 -0.24
C CYS A 4 1.04 -11.13 -0.52
N LEU A 5 1.60 -11.80 0.49
CA LEU A 5 2.08 -13.19 0.35
C LEU A 5 0.94 -14.16 0.06
N LYS A 6 -0.23 -13.95 0.66
CA LYS A 6 -1.41 -14.79 0.38
C LYS A 6 -1.92 -14.59 -1.05
N ALA A 7 -1.95 -13.35 -1.54
CA ALA A 7 -2.34 -13.06 -2.92
C ALA A 7 -1.36 -13.69 -3.92
N ALA A 8 -0.04 -13.58 -3.66
CA ALA A 8 0.99 -14.24 -4.46
C ALA A 8 0.83 -15.76 -4.46
N TRP A 9 0.65 -16.38 -3.29
CA TRP A 9 0.45 -17.82 -3.19
C TRP A 9 -0.78 -18.29 -3.99
N LEU A 10 -1.89 -17.54 -3.99
CA LEU A 10 -3.06 -17.90 -4.81
C LEU A 10 -2.74 -17.83 -6.31
N LYS A 11 -2.05 -16.78 -6.75
CA LYS A 11 -1.60 -16.63 -8.13
C LYS A 11 -0.73 -17.81 -8.57
N ASP A 12 0.25 -18.18 -7.75
CA ASP A 12 1.18 -19.29 -8.03
C ASP A 12 0.48 -20.65 -8.10
N ASN A 13 -0.66 -20.80 -7.42
CA ASN A 13 -1.49 -22.01 -7.46
C ASN A 13 -2.62 -21.94 -8.50
N GLY A 14 -2.60 -20.96 -9.41
CA GLY A 14 -3.63 -20.79 -10.46
C GLY A 14 -5.04 -20.49 -9.92
N LYS A 15 -5.16 -20.03 -8.68
CA LYS A 15 -6.44 -19.68 -8.05
C LYS A 15 -6.78 -18.21 -8.32
N ASN A 16 -8.07 -17.87 -8.34
CA ASN A 16 -8.48 -16.47 -8.41
C ASN A 16 -7.91 -15.69 -7.22
N TYR A 17 -7.19 -14.62 -7.52
CA TYR A 17 -6.50 -13.79 -6.54
C TYR A 17 -6.92 -12.31 -6.62
N ASP A 18 -7.87 -11.94 -7.48
CA ASP A 18 -8.22 -10.55 -7.81
C ASP A 18 -8.66 -9.75 -6.59
N LYS A 19 -9.55 -10.32 -5.77
CA LYS A 19 -10.00 -9.68 -4.52
C LYS A 19 -8.83 -9.50 -3.55
N LEU A 20 -8.02 -10.54 -3.40
CA LEU A 20 -6.92 -10.55 -2.42
C LEU A 20 -5.76 -9.64 -2.84
N SER A 21 -5.47 -9.52 -4.14
CA SER A 21 -4.48 -8.56 -4.64
C SER A 21 -4.94 -7.12 -4.44
N ALA A 22 -6.22 -6.82 -4.72
CA ALA A 22 -6.79 -5.51 -4.46
C ALA A 22 -6.74 -5.13 -2.97
N MET A 23 -7.15 -6.06 -2.08
CA MET A 23 -7.03 -5.87 -0.62
C MET A 23 -5.58 -5.69 -0.18
N ALA A 24 -4.66 -6.51 -0.70
CA ALA A 24 -3.25 -6.43 -0.37
C ALA A 24 -2.65 -5.08 -0.76
N LYS A 25 -2.99 -4.57 -1.95
CA LYS A 25 -2.48 -3.30 -2.45
C LYS A 25 -2.93 -2.13 -1.59
N VAL A 26 -4.23 -1.98 -1.36
CA VAL A 26 -4.78 -0.87 -0.55
C VAL A 26 -4.20 -0.91 0.86
N PHE A 27 -4.19 -2.09 1.48
CA PHE A 27 -3.69 -2.24 2.84
C PHE A 27 -2.21 -1.88 2.94
N ALA A 28 -1.39 -2.37 2.01
CA ALA A 28 0.05 -2.11 2.02
C ALA A 28 0.39 -0.64 1.74
N SER A 29 -0.26 -0.01 0.77
CA SER A 29 0.01 1.39 0.40
C SER A 29 -0.41 2.36 1.51
N GLU A 30 -1.58 2.15 2.13
CA GLU A 30 -2.05 2.96 3.25
C GLU A 30 -1.19 2.75 4.50
N THR A 31 -0.78 1.51 4.77
CA THR A 31 0.15 1.23 5.88
C THR A 31 1.50 1.91 5.65
N ALA A 32 2.04 1.86 4.43
CA ALA A 32 3.29 2.52 4.09
C ALA A 32 3.19 4.03 4.31
N MET A 33 2.15 4.67 3.79
CA MET A 33 1.95 6.12 3.94
C MET A 33 1.80 6.52 5.42
N LYS A 34 0.98 5.79 6.18
CA LYS A 34 0.80 6.06 7.62
C LYS A 34 2.13 5.95 8.38
N THR A 35 2.86 4.86 8.14
CA THR A 35 4.12 4.59 8.83
C THR A 35 5.18 5.63 8.51
N THR A 36 5.29 6.05 7.25
CA THR A 36 6.32 7.02 6.86
C THR A 36 6.01 8.44 7.34
N ILE A 37 4.74 8.83 7.43
CA ILE A 37 4.33 10.09 8.09
C ILE A 37 4.74 10.07 9.57
N GLU A 38 4.41 9.00 10.29
CA GLU A 38 4.79 8.86 11.70
C GLU A 38 6.31 8.85 11.88
N ALA A 39 7.05 8.20 10.96
CA ALA A 39 8.51 8.20 11.00
C ALA A 39 9.10 9.61 10.84
N VAL A 40 8.58 10.42 9.90
CA VAL A 40 8.96 11.83 9.76
C VAL A 40 8.71 12.59 11.06
N GLN A 41 7.54 12.41 11.68
CA GLN A 41 7.18 13.07 12.93
C GLN A 41 8.14 12.73 14.07
N VAL A 42 8.54 11.45 14.21
CA VAL A 42 9.50 11.01 15.25
C VAL A 42 10.88 11.67 15.06
N HIS A 43 11.30 11.92 13.82
CA HIS A 43 12.58 12.58 13.52
C HIS A 43 12.52 14.12 13.68
N GLY A 44 11.34 14.70 13.95
CA GLY A 44 11.17 16.15 14.08
C GLY A 44 11.64 16.90 12.83
N GLY A 45 12.35 18.02 13.01
CA GLY A 45 12.89 18.81 11.89
C GLY A 45 13.85 18.03 10.98
N TYR A 46 14.62 17.10 11.55
CA TYR A 46 15.51 16.23 10.76
C TYR A 46 14.73 15.28 9.84
N GLY A 47 13.48 14.97 10.19
CA GLY A 47 12.59 14.19 9.34
C GLY A 47 12.17 14.88 8.05
N PHE A 48 12.42 16.19 7.92
CA PHE A 48 11.99 17.02 6.80
C PHE A 48 13.15 17.52 5.92
N VAL A 49 14.39 17.24 6.31
CA VAL A 49 15.58 17.63 5.53
C VAL A 49 16.11 16.45 4.71
N LYS A 50 16.61 16.73 3.50
CA LYS A 50 17.06 15.72 2.54
C LYS A 50 18.29 14.91 2.98
N GLU A 51 18.99 15.35 4.01
CA GLU A 51 20.12 14.64 4.61
C GLU A 51 19.70 13.29 5.21
N TYR A 52 18.44 13.18 5.66
CA TYR A 52 17.88 11.94 6.21
C TYR A 52 16.89 11.30 5.23
N HIS A 53 16.97 9.98 5.08
CA HIS A 53 16.17 9.25 4.09
C HIS A 53 14.67 9.21 4.38
N VAL A 54 14.22 9.55 5.59
CA VAL A 54 12.83 9.38 6.02
C VAL A 54 11.85 10.24 5.22
N GLU A 55 12.25 11.46 4.83
CA GLU A 55 11.44 12.32 3.94
C GLU A 55 11.22 11.68 2.57
N ARG A 56 12.28 11.06 2.02
CA ARG A 56 12.23 10.37 0.73
C ARG A 56 11.28 9.18 0.80
N LEU A 57 11.37 8.38 1.87
CA LEU A 57 10.47 7.25 2.09
C LEU A 57 9.00 7.70 2.18
N MET A 58 8.72 8.86 2.80
CA MET A 58 7.37 9.43 2.82
C MET A 58 6.86 9.78 1.43
N ARG A 59 7.69 10.45 0.61
CA ARG A 59 7.35 10.78 -0.77
C ARG A 59 7.12 9.53 -1.63
N ASP A 60 8.01 8.54 -1.49
CA ASP A 60 7.93 7.28 -2.24
C ASP A 60 6.69 6.46 -1.82
N ALA A 61 6.30 6.48 -0.54
CA ALA A 61 5.08 5.82 -0.10
C ALA A 61 3.82 6.37 -0.80
N LYS A 62 3.79 7.67 -1.13
CA LYS A 62 2.60 8.31 -1.68
C LYS A 62 2.22 7.77 -3.06
N ILE A 63 3.20 7.50 -3.93
CA ILE A 63 2.91 7.01 -5.30
C ILE A 63 2.18 5.67 -5.28
N THR A 64 2.40 4.87 -4.22
CA THR A 64 1.80 3.54 -4.08
C THR A 64 0.28 3.54 -3.95
N GLN A 65 -0.31 4.69 -3.61
CA GLN A 65 -1.77 4.91 -3.55
C GLN A 65 -2.36 5.37 -4.90
N ILE A 66 -1.53 5.68 -5.90
CA ILE A 66 -1.94 6.37 -7.14
C ILE A 66 -1.72 5.48 -8.36
N TYR A 67 -0.49 5.01 -8.56
CA TYR A 67 -0.14 4.21 -9.74
C TYR A 67 -0.75 2.81 -9.70
N GLU A 68 -0.83 2.11 -10.83
CA GLU A 68 -1.38 0.73 -10.95
C GLU A 68 -2.82 0.58 -10.40
N GLY A 69 -3.60 1.67 -10.44
CA GLY A 69 -4.97 1.77 -9.92
C GLY A 69 -5.03 2.38 -8.52
N THR A 70 -5.71 3.51 -8.37
CA THR A 70 -5.76 4.24 -7.09
C THR A 70 -6.41 3.41 -5.97
N SER A 71 -6.20 3.81 -4.71
CA SER A 71 -6.86 3.19 -3.56
C SER A 71 -8.38 3.07 -3.73
N GLU A 72 -9.02 4.08 -4.32
CA GLU A 72 -10.47 4.12 -4.57
C GLU A 72 -10.88 3.09 -5.62
N ILE A 73 -10.11 2.97 -6.71
CA ILE A 73 -10.35 1.96 -7.75
C ILE A 73 -10.24 0.55 -7.17
N GLN A 74 -9.23 0.30 -6.34
CA GLN A 74 -9.07 -1.00 -5.67
C GLN A 74 -10.24 -1.29 -4.72
N ARG A 75 -10.73 -0.29 -3.97
CA ARG A 75 -11.92 -0.43 -3.13
C ARG A 75 -13.16 -0.78 -3.96
N ILE A 76 -13.33 -0.20 -5.14
CA ILE A 76 -14.43 -0.57 -6.06
C ILE A 76 -14.32 -2.04 -6.49
N VAL A 77 -13.12 -2.52 -6.83
CA VAL A 77 -12.89 -3.94 -7.19
C VAL A 77 -13.27 -4.86 -6.03
N ILE A 78 -12.85 -4.52 -4.81
CA ILE A 78 -13.20 -5.28 -3.59
C ILE A 78 -14.71 -5.30 -3.41
N SER A 79 -15.37 -4.14 -3.45
CA SER A 79 -16.83 -4.02 -3.28
C SER A 79 -17.59 -4.86 -4.30
N ARG A 80 -17.21 -4.81 -5.58
CA ARG A 80 -17.81 -5.64 -6.64
C ARG A 80 -17.62 -7.13 -6.41
N SER A 81 -16.53 -7.55 -5.79
CA SER A 81 -16.30 -8.95 -5.45
C SER A 81 -17.08 -9.43 -4.23
N VAL A 82 -17.57 -8.53 -3.38
CA VAL A 82 -18.37 -8.84 -2.18
C VAL A 82 -19.86 -8.81 -2.48
N LEU A 83 -20.30 -7.93 -3.38
CA LEU A 83 -21.71 -7.75 -3.76
C LEU A 83 -22.18 -8.67 -4.90
N LYS A 84 -21.28 -9.50 -5.43
CA LYS A 84 -21.62 -10.58 -6.36
C LYS A 84 -22.10 -11.80 -5.59
#